data_AF-A0A8J7SRQ8-F1
#
_entry.id   AF-A0A8J7SRQ8-F1
#
_cell.length_a   1.000
_cell.length_b   1.000
_cell.length_c   1.000
_cell.angle_alpha   90.00
_cell.angle_beta   90.00
_cell.angle_gamma   90.00
#
_symmetry.space_group_name_H-M   'P 1'
#
loop_
_entity.id
_entity.type
_entity.pdbx_description
1 polymer ?
#
loop_
_entity_poly.entity_id
_entity_poly.type
_entity_poly.pdbx_seq_one_letter_code
_entity_poly.pdbx_strand_id
1 'polypeptide(L)'
;MATNTNANTDKQTFRQFVEERISAADFNILPETLGLSIRKTNFDLKDPRKMRLSTITKLSGVIGNDLSEVIDQFKIGYDRLTVNEYKKLTNQD
;
A
#
# COMPACT_ATOMS: atom_id res chain seq x y z
N MET A 1 23.90 2.65 -32.94
CA MET A 1 23.86 3.03 -31.52
C MET A 1 22.92 2.07 -30.82
N ALA A 2 23.46 1.15 -30.01
CA ALA A 2 22.65 0.22 -29.24
C ALA A 2 22.22 0.93 -27.94
N THR A 3 20.98 1.43 -27.90
CA THR A 3 20.36 1.79 -26.63
C THR A 3 20.01 0.48 -25.92
N ASN A 4 20.93 0.03 -25.08
CA ASN A 4 20.62 -0.86 -23.97
C ASN A 4 19.68 -0.09 -23.04
N THR A 5 18.40 -0.07 -23.37
CA THR A 5 17.36 0.24 -22.40
C THR A 5 17.37 -0.94 -21.43
N ASN A 6 18.22 -0.85 -20.41
CA ASN A 6 18.09 -1.67 -19.21
C ASN A 6 16.67 -1.45 -18.72
N ALA A 7 15.76 -2.36 -19.06
CA ALA A 7 14.46 -2.51 -18.43
C ALA A 7 14.68 -3.02 -17.00
N ASN A 8 15.44 -2.27 -16.21
CA ASN A 8 15.24 -2.21 -14.77
C ASN A 8 13.95 -1.42 -14.59
N THR A 9 12.82 -2.11 -14.79
CA THR A 9 11.56 -1.69 -14.21
C THR A 9 11.78 -1.84 -12.71
N ASP A 10 12.41 -0.82 -12.09
CA ASP A 10 12.56 -0.74 -10.65
C ASP A 10 11.17 -0.97 -10.08
N LYS A 11 10.98 -2.09 -9.37
CA LYS A 11 9.69 -2.43 -8.78
C LYS A 11 9.33 -1.28 -7.85
N GLN A 12 8.38 -0.45 -8.29
CA GLN A 12 7.85 0.66 -7.51
C GLN A 12 7.55 0.16 -6.10
N THR A 13 8.03 0.87 -5.08
CA THR A 13 7.73 0.51 -3.69
C THR A 13 6.28 0.88 -3.36
N PHE A 14 5.68 0.21 -2.38
CA PHE A 14 4.32 0.56 -1.96
C PHE A 14 4.22 2.02 -1.50
N ARG A 15 5.25 2.54 -0.82
CA ARG A 15 5.32 3.96 -0.47
C ARG A 15 5.24 4.88 -1.69
N GLN A 16 6.02 4.61 -2.74
CA GLN A 16 5.98 5.40 -3.98
C GLN A 16 4.61 5.33 -4.64
N PHE A 17 3.99 4.16 -4.65
CA PHE A 17 2.61 4.00 -5.14
C PHE A 17 1.62 4.90 -4.39
N VAL A 18 1.71 4.97 -3.05
CA VAL A 18 0.85 5.86 -2.26
C VAL A 18 1.16 7.33 -2.57
N GLU A 19 2.43 7.72 -2.64
CA GLU A 19 2.86 9.10 -2.94
C GLU A 19 2.39 9.59 -4.32
N GLU A 20 2.27 8.70 -5.30
CA GLU A 20 1.80 9.05 -6.65
C GLU A 20 0.27 9.20 -6.75
N ARG A 21 -0.50 8.66 -5.78
CA ARG A 21 -1.97 8.64 -5.83
C ARG A 21 -2.66 9.66 -4.95
N ILE A 22 -1.94 10.29 -4.03
CA ILE A 22 -2.51 11.29 -3.12
C ILE A 22 -1.69 12.58 -3.18
N SER A 23 -2.29 13.71 -2.79
CA SER A 23 -1.54 14.97 -2.76
C SER A 23 -0.46 14.94 -1.68
N ALA A 24 0.56 15.79 -1.81
CA ALA A 24 1.58 15.95 -0.76
C ALA A 24 0.96 16.39 0.58
N ALA A 25 -0.13 17.17 0.55
CA ALA A 25 -0.87 17.56 1.75
C ALA A 25 -1.53 16.35 2.42
N ASP A 26 -2.21 15.51 1.64
CA ASP A 26 -2.85 14.28 2.12
C ASP A 26 -1.81 13.28 2.65
N PHE A 27 -0.66 13.17 1.99
CA PHE A 27 0.44 12.32 2.44
C PHE A 27 1.01 12.77 3.78
N ASN A 28 1.12 14.08 4.01
CA ASN A 28 1.60 14.64 5.28
C ASN A 28 0.64 14.37 6.45
N ILE A 29 -0.68 14.38 6.20
CA ILE A 29 -1.70 14.09 7.21
C ILE A 29 -2.09 12.60 7.27
N LEU A 30 -1.57 11.76 6.37
CA LEU A 30 -1.87 10.34 6.30
C LEU A 30 -1.74 9.60 7.65
N PRO A 31 -0.71 9.85 8.50
CA PRO A 31 -0.65 9.23 9.82
C PRO A 31 -1.87 9.53 10.69
N GLU A 32 -2.36 10.77 10.68
CA GLU A 32 -3.55 11.19 11.41
C GLU A 32 -4.80 10.52 10.85
N THR A 33 -4.95 10.49 9.52
CA THR A 33 -6.07 9.82 8.83
C THR A 33 -6.12 8.31 9.17
N LEU A 34 -4.96 7.66 9.21
CA LEU A 34 -4.85 6.24 9.57
C LEU A 34 -5.02 6.02 11.10
N GLY A 35 -4.92 7.06 11.92
CA GLY A 35 -4.91 6.98 13.38
C GLY A 35 -3.66 6.27 13.91
N LEU A 36 -2.52 6.48 13.24
CA LEU A 36 -1.23 5.88 13.53
C LEU A 36 -0.18 6.96 13.82
N SER A 37 0.87 6.59 14.55
CA SER A 37 2.04 7.47 14.65
C SER A 37 2.80 7.52 13.32
N ILE A 38 3.49 8.63 13.04
CA ILE A 38 4.33 8.80 11.85
C ILE A 38 5.28 7.60 11.68
N ARG A 39 5.90 7.15 12.77
CA ARG A 39 6.80 5.98 12.76
C ARG A 39 6.09 4.71 12.30
N LYS A 40 4.87 4.47 12.77
CA LYS A 40 4.08 3.29 12.40
C LYS A 40 3.58 3.38 10.96
N THR A 41 3.14 4.55 10.51
CA THR A 41 2.79 4.79 9.10
C THR A 41 3.96 4.52 8.17
N ASN A 42 5.15 5.06 8.47
CA ASN A 42 6.35 4.80 7.68
C ASN A 42 6.76 3.33 7.68
N PHE A 43 6.60 2.63 8.80
CA PHE A 43 6.84 1.19 8.87
C PHE A 43 5.87 0.43 7.96
N ASP A 44 4.58 0.76 8.02
CA ASP A 44 3.56 0.11 7.20
C ASP A 44 3.76 0.39 5.71
N LEU A 45 4.08 1.63 5.32
CA LEU A 45 4.39 1.96 3.92
C LEU A 45 5.65 1.27 3.39
N LYS A 46 6.60 0.93 4.27
CA LYS A 46 7.84 0.22 3.92
C LYS A 46 7.66 -1.31 3.90
N ASP A 47 6.84 -1.84 4.81
CA ASP A 47 6.56 -3.27 4.97
C ASP A 47 5.03 -3.50 5.01
N PRO A 48 4.35 -3.37 3.86
CA PRO A 48 2.89 -3.43 3.79
C PRO A 48 2.33 -4.81 4.16
N ARG A 49 3.16 -5.85 4.15
CA ARG A 49 2.80 -7.22 4.56
C ARG A 49 2.27 -7.31 5.97
N LYS A 50 2.69 -6.41 6.85
CA LYS A 50 2.32 -6.41 8.27
C LYS A 50 1.23 -5.40 8.62
N MET A 51 0.63 -4.76 7.61
CA MET A 51 -0.51 -3.87 7.84
C MET A 51 -1.69 -4.62 8.46
N ARG A 52 -2.39 -3.93 9.35
CA ARG A 52 -3.62 -4.44 9.96
C ARG A 52 -4.80 -4.12 9.04
N LEU A 53 -5.86 -4.92 9.10
CA LEU A 53 -7.08 -4.72 8.32
C LEU A 53 -7.61 -3.28 8.47
N SER A 54 -7.67 -2.76 9.70
CA SER A 54 -8.15 -1.39 9.95
C SER A 54 -7.32 -0.31 9.25
N THR A 55 -6.01 -0.50 9.15
CA THR A 55 -5.13 0.40 8.39
C THR A 55 -5.41 0.31 6.90
N ILE A 56 -5.58 -0.90 6.37
CA ILE A 56 -5.86 -1.15 4.95
C ILE A 56 -7.21 -0.55 4.56
N THR A 57 -8.26 -0.75 5.36
CA THR A 57 -9.59 -0.18 5.11
C THR A 57 -9.56 1.34 5.11
N LYS A 58 -8.86 1.97 6.07
CA LYS A 58 -8.69 3.42 6.08
C LYS A 58 -7.90 3.93 4.89
N LEU A 59 -6.81 3.25 4.53
CA LEU A 59 -5.99 3.59 3.38
C LEU A 59 -6.77 3.46 2.07
N SER A 60 -7.66 2.45 1.97
CA SER A 60 -8.59 2.30 0.85
C SER A 60 -9.57 3.47 0.76
N GLY A 61 -9.96 4.07 1.89
CA GLY A 61 -10.78 5.29 1.89
C GLY A 61 -10.04 6.53 1.39
N VAL A 62 -8.70 6.55 1.45
CA VAL A 62 -7.86 7.66 0.96
C VAL A 62 -7.49 7.46 -0.51
N ILE A 63 -7.03 6.26 -0.87
CA ILE A 63 -6.51 5.94 -2.21
C ILE A 63 -7.63 5.46 -3.16
N GLY A 64 -8.77 5.03 -2.62
CA GLY A 64 -9.87 4.49 -3.41
C GLY A 64 -9.61 3.07 -3.92
N ASN A 65 -10.21 2.76 -5.07
CA ASN A 65 -10.20 1.41 -5.65
C ASN A 65 -8.81 0.95 -6.10
N ASP A 66 -7.88 1.87 -6.35
CA ASP A 66 -6.51 1.53 -6.77
C ASP A 66 -5.78 0.66 -5.74
N LEU A 67 -6.12 0.79 -4.45
CA LEU A 67 -5.48 -0.02 -3.41
C LEU A 67 -5.77 -1.51 -3.62
N SER A 68 -6.99 -1.87 -4.04
CA SER A 68 -7.43 -3.26 -4.25
C SER A 68 -6.62 -3.97 -5.34
N GLU A 69 -6.26 -3.23 -6.40
CA GLU A 69 -5.51 -3.75 -7.55
C GLU A 69 -4.08 -4.14 -7.17
N VAL A 70 -3.52 -3.50 -6.13
CA VAL A 70 -2.13 -3.69 -5.73
C VAL A 70 -1.96 -4.50 -4.43
N ILE A 71 -3.05 -4.96 -3.81
CA ILE A 71 -3.00 -5.79 -2.59
C ILE A 71 -2.14 -7.02 -2.80
N ASP A 72 -2.38 -7.75 -3.90
CA ASP A 72 -1.64 -8.97 -4.21
C ASP A 72 -0.22 -8.72 -4.69
N GLN A 73 0.01 -7.60 -5.38
CA GLN A 73 1.33 -7.17 -5.84
C GLN A 73 2.26 -6.87 -4.66
N PHE A 74 1.78 -6.12 -3.68
CA PHE A 74 2.55 -5.73 -2.50
C PHE A 74 2.37 -6.65 -1.30
N LYS A 75 1.52 -7.68 -1.42
CA LYS A 75 1.16 -8.62 -0.35
C LYS A 75 0.66 -7.90 0.90
N ILE A 76 -0.19 -6.88 0.72
CA ILE A 76 -0.64 -5.99 1.80
C ILE A 76 -1.40 -6.80 2.85
N GLY A 77 -0.93 -6.77 4.09
CA GLY A 77 -1.53 -7.51 5.21
C GLY A 77 -1.31 -9.04 5.19
N TYR A 78 -0.56 -9.59 4.23
CA TYR A 78 -0.38 -11.04 4.07
C TYR A 78 0.13 -11.76 5.34
N ASP A 79 1.04 -11.12 6.10
CA ASP A 79 1.62 -11.73 7.32
C ASP A 79 0.74 -11.53 8.56
N ARG A 80 -0.27 -10.66 8.48
CA ARG A 80 -1.05 -10.18 9.63
C ARG A 80 -2.51 -10.63 9.58
N LEU A 81 -3.06 -10.75 8.38
CA LEU A 81 -4.46 -11.10 8.13
C LEU A 81 -4.66 -12.61 8.10
N THR A 82 -5.85 -13.04 8.51
CA THR A 82 -6.30 -14.41 8.23
C THR A 82 -6.52 -14.59 6.73
N VAL A 83 -6.49 -15.85 6.26
CA VAL A 83 -6.77 -16.19 4.85
C VAL A 83 -8.11 -15.62 4.40
N ASN A 84 -9.13 -15.67 5.26
CA ASN A 84 -10.47 -15.15 4.94
C ASN A 84 -10.50 -13.62 4.83
N GLU A 85 -9.79 -12.91 5.69
CA GLU A 85 -9.68 -11.45 5.60
C GLU A 85 -8.91 -11.03 4.35
N TYR A 86 -7.84 -11.75 4.02
CA TYR A 86 -7.05 -11.48 2.82
C TYR A 86 -7.85 -11.72 1.54
N LYS A 87 -8.61 -12.82 1.45
CA LYS A 87 -9.52 -13.10 0.33
C LYS A 87 -10.59 -12.02 0.13
N LYS A 88 -11.16 -11.52 1.23
CA LYS A 88 -12.15 -10.43 1.18
C LYS A 88 -11.58 -9.12 0.64
N LEU A 89 -10.27 -8.90 0.82
CA LEU A 89 -9.59 -7.72 0.28
C LEU A 89 -9.30 -7.85 -1.21
N THR A 90 -9.01 -9.06 -1.70
CA THR A 90 -8.65 -9.31 -3.09
C THR A 90 -9.85 -9.68 -3.98
N ASN A 91 -11.07 -9.75 -3.42
CA ASN A 91 -12.26 -10.29 -4.09
C ASN A 91 -12.01 -11.65 -4.78
N GLN A 92 -11.10 -12.45 -4.23
CA GLN A 92 -10.81 -13.80 -4.72
C GLN A 92 -11.77 -14.78 -4.04
N ASP A 93 -12.80 -15.20 -4.77
CA ASP A 93 -13.63 -16.36 -4.44
C ASP A 93 -12.86 -17.68 -4.70
#